data_AF-B1KP21-F1
#
_entry.id   AF-B1KP21-F1
#
_cell.length_a   1.000
_cell.length_b   1.000
_cell.length_c   1.000
_cell.angle_alpha   90.00
_cell.angle_beta   90.00
_cell.angle_gamma   90.00
#
_symmetry.space_group_name_H-M   'P 1'
#
loop_
_entity.id
_entity.type
_entity.pdbx_description
1 polymer ?
#
loop_
_entity_poly.entity_id
_entity_poly.type
_entity_poly.pdbx_seq_one_letter_code
_entity_poly.pdbx_strand_id
1 'polypeptide(L)' 'MESIISIDELLGNIGTPESKLRRYQACLNEFDRLNYDDPFIRQIREEATRLEQKIKESKTQNTWFKFRE' A
#
# COMPACT_ATOMS: atom_id res chain seq x y z
N MET A 1 26.85 0.48 -13.90
CA MET A 1 25.50 1.09 -13.82
C MET A 1 25.10 0.97 -12.37
N GLU A 2 25.09 2.07 -11.63
CA GLU A 2 24.72 2.06 -10.22
C GLU A 2 23.22 1.69 -10.14
N SER A 3 22.91 0.47 -9.71
CA SER A 3 21.52 0.07 -9.48
C SER A 3 20.98 0.90 -8.33
N ILE A 4 20.01 1.77 -8.61
CA ILE A 4 19.25 2.46 -7.57
C ILE A 4 18.43 1.38 -6.86
N ILE A 5 18.93 0.92 -5.72
CA ILE A 5 18.21 0.01 -4.83
C ILE A 5 16.86 0.65 -4.54
N SER A 6 15.76 0.00 -4.94
CA SER A 6 14.43 0.56 -4.68
C SER A 6 14.23 0.65 -3.16
N ILE A 7 13.55 1.69 -2.67
CA ILE A 7 13.27 1.83 -1.23
C ILE A 7 12.56 0.59 -0.66
N ASP A 8 11.76 -0.09 -1.47
CA ASP A 8 11.12 -1.36 -1.11
C ASP A 8 12.14 -2.50 -0.91
N GLU A 9 13.27 -2.49 -1.63
CA GLU A 9 14.36 -3.47 -1.53
C GLU A 9 15.34 -3.12 -0.39
N LEU A 10 15.58 -1.83 -0.14
CA LEU A 10 16.41 -1.33 0.97
C LEU A 10 15.79 -1.64 2.34
N LEU A 11 14.46 -1.63 2.42
CA LEU A 11 13.70 -1.94 3.64
C LEU A 11 13.42 -3.44 3.81
N GLY A 12 14.16 -4.30 3.12
CA GLY A 12 14.26 -5.73 3.38
C GLY A 12 12.96 -6.36 3.88
N ASN A 13 12.01 -6.62 2.98
CA ASN A 13 10.91 -7.55 3.28
C ASN A 13 9.80 -7.08 4.27
N ILE A 14 9.59 -5.78 4.53
CA ILE A 14 8.60 -5.36 5.56
C ILE A 14 7.15 -5.26 5.01
N GLY A 15 6.62 -6.45 4.69
CA GLY A 15 5.24 -6.85 4.95
C GLY A 15 4.29 -6.96 3.75
N THR A 16 3.17 -7.65 4.00
CA THR A 16 2.14 -7.94 3.00
C THR A 16 1.53 -6.64 2.42
N PRO A 17 0.85 -6.68 1.26
CA PRO A 17 0.15 -5.50 0.73
C PRO A 17 -0.72 -4.80 1.79
N GLU A 18 -1.32 -5.57 2.71
CA GLU A 18 -2.09 -5.06 3.85
C GLU A 18 -1.23 -4.27 4.86
N SER A 19 0.02 -4.67 5.11
CA SER A 19 0.90 -3.91 5.99
C SER A 19 1.32 -2.59 5.36
N LYS A 20 1.59 -2.58 4.05
CA LYS A 20 1.93 -1.37 3.28
C LYS A 20 0.75 -0.39 3.31
N LEU A 21 -0.45 -0.89 3.05
CA LEU A 21 -1.68 -0.10 3.14
C LEU A 21 -1.88 0.49 4.55
N ARG A 22 -1.70 -0.30 5.61
CA ARG A 22 -1.85 0.17 6.99
C ARG A 22 -0.92 1.33 7.31
N ARG A 23 0.33 1.29 6.83
CA ARG A 23 1.30 2.37 7.02
C ARG A 23 0.88 3.64 6.28
N TYR A 24 0.40 3.53 5.04
CA TYR A 24 -0.11 4.67 4.28
C TYR A 24 -1.32 5.30 4.94
N GLN A 25 -2.28 4.50 5.40
CA GLN A 25 -3.45 5.01 6.13
C GLN A 25 -3.05 5.74 7.43
N ALA A 26 -2.10 5.19 8.20
CA ALA A 26 -1.59 5.85 9.40
C ALA A 26 -0.92 7.20 9.09
N CYS A 27 -0.13 7.25 8.02
CA CYS A 27 0.56 8.46 7.58
C CYS A 27 -0.42 9.55 7.11
N LEU A 28 -1.43 9.18 6.33
CA LEU A 28 -2.49 10.09 5.88
C LEU A 28 -3.29 10.68 7.04
N ASN A 29 -3.65 9.86 8.03
CA ASN A 29 -4.37 10.33 9.21
C ASN A 29 -3.58 11.38 10.00
N GLU A 30 -2.25 11.22 10.09
CA GLU A 30 -1.41 12.19 10.79
C GLU A 30 -1.31 13.51 10.02
N PHE A 31 -1.15 13.46 8.69
CA PHE A 31 -1.17 14.67 7.87
C PHE A 31 -2.51 15.41 7.92
N ASP A 32 -3.62 14.67 7.94
CA ASP A 32 -4.96 15.25 8.09
C ASP A 32 -5.11 15.97 9.45
N ARG A 33 -4.54 15.42 10.53
CA ARG A 33 -4.51 16.09 11.85
C ARG A 33 -3.67 17.35 11.87
N LEU A 34 -2.54 17.34 11.17
CA LEU A 34 -1.65 18.49 11.05
C LEU A 34 -2.19 19.56 10.09
N ASN A 35 -3.31 19.27 9.41
CA ASN A 35 -3.89 20.11 8.36
C ASN A 35 -2.87 20.48 7.29
N TYR A 36 -1.98 19.54 6.97
CA TYR A 36 -0.93 19.71 5.99
C TYR A 36 -1.50 19.36 4.61
N ASP A 37 -1.52 20.32 3.70
CA ASP A 37 -1.87 20.08 2.31
C ASP A 37 -0.60 20.08 1.46
N ASP A 38 -0.32 18.95 0.83
CA ASP A 38 0.89 18.75 0.04
C ASP A 38 0.57 17.86 -1.16
N PRO A 39 1.04 18.21 -2.38
CA PRO A 39 0.87 17.39 -3.57
C PRO A 39 1.33 15.92 -3.40
N PHE A 40 2.31 15.64 -2.56
CA PHE A 40 2.77 14.28 -2.24
C PHE A 40 1.73 13.49 -1.41
N ILE A 41 0.95 14.16 -0.55
CA ILE A 41 -0.14 13.50 0.20
C ILE A 41 -1.18 12.94 -0.77
N ARG A 42 -1.50 13.69 -1.83
CA ARG A 42 -2.40 13.20 -2.89
C ARG A 42 -1.88 11.91 -3.53
N GLN A 43 -0.58 11.84 -3.83
CA GLN A 43 0.03 10.64 -4.40
C GLN A 43 -0.05 9.43 -3.44
N ILE A 44 0.13 9.66 -2.14
CA ILE A 44 0.00 8.62 -1.11
C ILE A 44 -1.45 8.11 -1.04
N ARG A 45 -2.46 8.99 -1.15
CA ARG A 45 -3.88 8.58 -1.20
C ARG A 45 -4.17 7.70 -2.42
N GLU A 46 -3.72 8.12 -3.59
CA GLU A 46 -3.91 7.36 -4.83
C GLU A 46 -3.28 5.96 -4.75
N GLU A 47 -2.07 5.87 -4.22
CA GLU A 47 -1.37 4.59 -4.06
C GLU A 47 -2.06 3.70 -3.02
N ALA A 48 -2.54 4.26 -1.92
CA ALA A 48 -3.33 3.53 -0.93
C ALA A 48 -4.60 2.93 -1.56
N THR A 49 -5.33 3.70 -2.37
CA THR A 49 -6.53 3.21 -3.08
C THR A 49 -6.21 2.07 -4.05
N ARG A 50 -5.11 2.17 -4.81
CA ARG A 50 -4.67 1.07 -5.71
C ARG A 50 -4.34 -0.19 -4.93
N LEU A 51 -3.64 -0.05 -3.79
CA LEU A 51 -3.31 -1.18 -2.91
C LEU A 51 -4.57 -1.85 -2.34
N GLU A 52 -5.57 -1.07 -1.93
CA GLU A 52 -6.87 -1.59 -1.47
C GLU A 52 -7.57 -2.44 -2.55
N GLN A 53 -7.60 -1.96 -3.79
CA GLN A 53 -8.17 -2.69 -4.92
C GLN A 53 -7.43 -4.00 -5.16
N LYS A 54 -6.09 -3.96 -5.19
CA LYS A 54 -5.25 -5.15 -5.40
C LYS A 54 -5.44 -6.20 -4.29
N ILE A 55 -5.55 -5.78 -3.03
CA ILE A 55 -5.85 -6.67 -1.90
C ILE A 55 -7.24 -7.32 -2.06
N LYS A 56 -8.24 -6.54 -2.47
CA LYS A 56 -9.61 -7.03 -2.68
C LYS A 56 -9.67 -8.05 -3.81
N GLU A 57 -8.99 -7.80 -4.92
CA GLU A 57 -8.89 -8.73 -6.05
C GLU A 57 -8.20 -10.04 -5.64
N SER A 58 -7.08 -9.93 -4.92
CA SER A 58 -6.32 -11.09 -4.42
C SER A 58 -7.16 -11.98 -3.49
N LYS A 59 -7.98 -11.37 -2.61
CA LYS A 59 -8.92 -12.11 -1.75
C LYS A 59 -10.03 -12.79 -2.54
N THR A 60 -10.57 -12.10 -3.55
CA THR A 60 -11.64 -12.64 -4.40
C THR A 60 -11.18 -13.86 -5.19
N GLN A 61 -9.96 -13.82 -5.73
CA GLN A 61 -9.35 -14.97 -6.42
C GLN A 61 -9.14 -16.15 -5.48
N ASN A 62 -8.55 -15.92 -4.29
CA ASN A 62 -8.36 -17.00 -3.30
C ASN A 62 -9.68 -17.65 -2.85
N THR A 63 -10.77 -16.89 -2.82
CA THR A 63 -12.09 -17.43 -2.46
C THR A 63 -12.64 -18.31 -3.58
N TRP A 64 -12.46 -17.91 -4.84
CA TRP A 64 -12.87 -18.70 -6.02
C TRP A 64 -12.13 -20.04 -6.13
N PHE A 65 -10.83 -20.06 -5.81
CA PHE A 65 -10.06 -21.32 -5.82
C PHE A 65 -10.47 -22.29 -4.71
N LYS A 66 -10.82 -21.80 -3.51
CA LYS A 66 -11.23 -22.66 -2.38
C LYS A 66 -12.59 -23.33 -2.54
N PHE A 67 -13.48 -22.83 -3.40
CA PHE A 67 -14.79 -23.43 -3.64
C PHE A 67 -14.76 -24.60 -4.64
N ARG A 68 -13.59 -24.92 -5.21
CA ARG A 68 -13.44 -25.89 -6.30
C ARG A 68 -12.70 -27.18 -5.92
N GLU A 69 -12.31 -27.34 -4.66
CA GLU A 69 -11.75 -28.58 -4.08
C GLU A 69 -12.80 -29.42 -3.35
#